data_AF-A0AAV8U502-F1
#
_entry.id   AF-A0AAV8U502-F1
#
_cell.length_a   1.000
_cell.length_b   1.000
_cell.length_c   1.000
_cell.angle_alpha   90.00
_cell.angle_beta   90.00
_cell.angle_gamma   90.00
#
_symmetry.space_group_name_H-M   'P 1'
#
loop_
_entity.id
_entity.type
_entity.pdbx_description
1 polymer ?
#
loop_
_entity_poly.entity_id
_entity_poly.type
_entity_poly.pdbx_seq_one_letter_code
_entity_poly.pdbx_strand_id
1 'polypeptide(L)'
;MELEKQQADLVQELTKRAESLHDSSLANFILEATSHPSLYSFSDFLALPNVIQLGETEYSVYVSLLRLFAYGTWHDYRRYSAGLPKLSEHQILKLKQLSLITFAGLNKTLSYYGLMKELELPSVRELEDFLIECIYLGIVKGKLNQFKRCFKVEFAAGRDVMPGQLPSMIESAETWFATSDDLLSLVQEKIDLVDMESQLEKNHQMEFKDKIENLIKHVSAVKSSLQRDNIWTSVYSCIESDIATIDGEELVQTQEGVVPPVKLAFCVYQFKSLAYELQFSDCFTLVTQKLTNHEW
;
A
#
# COMPACT_ATOMS: atom_id res chain seq x y z
N MET A 1 21.35 22.25 0.46
CA MET A 1 20.94 23.03 1.67
C MET A 1 21.79 24.29 1.78
N GLU A 2 21.32 25.34 2.46
CA GLU A 2 22.04 26.62 2.58
C GLU A 2 23.44 26.46 3.21
N LEU A 3 23.58 25.55 4.17
CA LEU A 3 24.86 25.17 4.80
C LEU A 3 25.87 24.58 3.79
N GLU A 4 25.45 23.64 2.95
CA GLU A 4 26.33 23.00 1.96
C GLU A 4 26.83 24.00 0.92
N LYS A 5 25.98 24.96 0.53
CA LYS A 5 26.34 26.01 -0.42
C LYS A 5 27.36 26.97 0.18
N GLN A 6 27.12 27.44 1.41
CA GLN A 6 28.06 28.30 2.15
C GLN A 6 29.41 27.59 2.38
N GLN A 7 29.38 26.30 2.68
CA GLN A 7 30.59 25.50 2.85
C GLN A 7 31.35 25.35 1.52
N ALA A 8 30.67 25.15 0.39
CA ALA A 8 31.31 25.04 -0.92
C ALA A 8 32.07 26.32 -1.32
N ASP A 9 31.45 27.49 -1.12
CA ASP A 9 32.08 28.79 -1.42
C ASP A 9 33.32 29.01 -0.53
N LEU A 10 33.21 28.69 0.75
CA LEU A 10 34.33 28.78 1.71
C LEU A 10 35.48 27.83 1.35
N VAL A 11 35.17 26.58 0.99
CA VAL A 11 36.19 25.60 0.57
C VAL A 11 36.94 26.13 -0.64
N GLN A 12 36.24 26.67 -1.65
CA GLN A 12 36.90 27.23 -2.84
C GLN A 12 37.83 28.41 -2.50
N GLU A 13 37.41 29.32 -1.61
CA GLU A 13 38.24 30.45 -1.17
C GLU A 13 39.51 29.95 -0.44
N LEU A 14 39.34 29.03 0.50
CA LEU A 14 40.44 28.49 1.28
C LEU A 14 41.40 27.65 0.43
N THR A 15 40.89 26.91 -0.57
CA THR A 15 41.72 26.14 -1.51
C THR A 15 42.61 27.06 -2.34
N LYS A 16 42.06 28.17 -2.88
CA LYS A 16 42.86 29.18 -3.60
C LYS A 16 43.94 29.80 -2.73
N ARG A 17 43.64 30.06 -1.46
CA ARG A 17 44.63 30.55 -0.49
C ARG A 17 45.73 29.50 -0.28
N ALA A 18 45.37 28.24 -0.07
CA ALA A 18 46.30 27.14 0.17
C ALA A 18 47.26 26.88 -1.01
N GLU A 19 46.83 27.08 -2.26
CA GLU A 19 47.67 26.94 -3.45
C GLU A 19 48.87 27.88 -3.46
N SER A 20 48.76 29.05 -2.81
CA SER A 20 49.82 30.06 -2.71
C SER A 20 50.78 29.87 -1.53
N LEU A 21 50.51 28.91 -0.64
CA LEU A 21 51.27 28.69 0.59
C LEU A 21 52.20 27.48 0.49
N HIS A 22 53.32 27.56 1.22
CA HIS A 22 54.35 26.52 1.27
C HIS A 22 54.78 26.21 2.72
N ASP A 23 55.23 24.96 2.94
CA ASP A 23 55.85 24.43 4.16
C ASP A 23 55.16 24.86 5.47
N SER A 24 55.86 25.64 6.31
CA SER A 24 55.40 26.11 7.61
C SER A 24 54.09 26.93 7.53
N SER A 25 53.92 27.73 6.47
CA SER A 25 52.69 28.48 6.24
C SER A 25 51.51 27.56 5.92
N LEU A 26 51.77 26.46 5.21
CA LEU A 26 50.77 25.44 4.90
C LEU A 26 50.40 24.63 6.15
N ALA A 27 51.36 24.31 7.02
CA ALA A 27 51.10 23.68 8.31
C ALA A 27 50.19 24.57 9.21
N ASN A 28 50.47 25.87 9.27
CA ASN A 28 49.62 26.83 9.99
C ASN A 28 48.22 26.94 9.37
N PHE A 29 48.12 26.92 8.03
CA PHE A 29 46.84 26.88 7.34
C PHE A 29 46.03 25.63 7.69
N ILE A 30 46.65 24.44 7.79
CA ILE A 30 45.96 23.22 8.20
C ILE A 30 45.39 23.36 9.62
N LEU A 31 46.12 23.98 10.54
CA LEU A 31 45.63 24.26 11.89
C LEU A 31 44.44 25.25 11.90
N GLU A 32 44.51 26.29 11.07
CA GLU A 32 43.42 27.28 10.87
C GLU A 32 42.18 26.59 10.29
N ALA A 33 42.32 25.84 9.20
CA ALA A 33 41.25 25.14 8.52
C ALA A 33 40.56 24.10 9.42
N THR A 34 41.35 23.26 10.12
CA THR A 34 40.80 22.27 11.06
C THR A 34 40.05 22.92 12.23
N SER A 35 40.38 24.16 12.61
CA SER A 35 39.69 24.90 13.67
C SER A 35 38.46 25.70 13.18
N HIS A 36 38.29 25.90 11.87
CA HIS A 36 37.27 26.82 11.32
C HIS A 36 35.82 26.33 11.52
N PRO A 37 34.92 27.04 12.21
CA PRO A 37 33.63 26.49 12.67
C PRO A 37 32.72 25.93 11.56
N SER A 38 32.71 26.54 10.37
CA SER A 38 31.82 26.15 9.27
C SER A 38 32.42 25.15 8.26
N LEU A 39 33.63 24.63 8.52
CA LEU A 39 34.35 23.78 7.57
C LEU A 39 34.36 22.32 8.03
N TYR A 40 33.69 21.45 7.28
CA TYR A 40 33.53 20.01 7.56
C TYR A 40 34.02 19.09 6.42
N SER A 41 34.46 19.65 5.28
CA SER A 41 35.04 18.92 4.14
C SER A 41 36.51 19.27 4.03
N PHE A 42 37.37 18.25 3.89
CA PHE A 42 38.82 18.41 3.87
C PHE A 42 39.52 17.67 2.73
N SER A 43 38.80 16.84 1.95
CA SER A 43 39.38 16.07 0.83
C SER A 43 39.99 16.98 -0.23
N ASP A 44 39.38 18.13 -0.49
CA ASP A 44 39.87 19.09 -1.49
C ASP A 44 41.26 19.61 -1.12
N PHE A 45 41.51 19.87 0.17
CA PHE A 45 42.84 20.29 0.64
C PHE A 45 43.85 19.14 0.58
N LEU A 46 43.43 17.90 0.84
CA LEU A 46 44.31 16.73 0.74
C LEU A 46 44.71 16.44 -0.72
N ALA A 47 43.89 16.82 -1.69
CA ALA A 47 44.18 16.65 -3.11
C ALA A 47 45.19 17.69 -3.66
N LEU A 48 45.48 18.76 -2.91
CA LEU A 48 46.41 19.79 -3.35
C LEU A 48 47.85 19.26 -3.43
N PRO A 49 48.59 19.56 -4.53
CA PRO A 49 49.96 19.07 -4.71
C PRO A 49 50.91 19.57 -3.61
N ASN A 50 50.72 20.80 -3.14
CA ASN A 50 51.52 21.38 -2.05
C ASN A 50 51.35 20.60 -0.73
N VAL A 51 50.14 20.11 -0.44
CA VAL A 51 49.84 19.32 0.77
C VAL A 51 50.39 17.90 0.64
N ILE A 52 50.38 17.33 -0.57
CA ILE A 52 51.00 16.03 -0.85
C ILE A 52 52.51 16.10 -0.62
N GLN A 53 53.17 17.14 -1.15
CA GLN A 53 54.61 17.38 -0.95
C GLN A 53 54.96 17.61 0.52
N LEU A 54 54.10 18.31 1.27
CA LEU A 54 54.26 18.51 2.71
C LEU A 54 54.35 17.18 3.48
N GLY A 55 53.72 16.11 2.97
CA GLY A 55 53.76 14.77 3.53
C GLY A 55 55.15 14.12 3.53
N GLU A 56 56.06 14.59 2.68
CA GLU A 56 57.45 14.09 2.58
C GLU A 56 58.42 14.89 3.46
N THR A 57 57.93 15.95 4.12
CA THR A 57 58.72 16.86 4.94
C THR A 57 58.58 16.57 6.44
N GLU A 58 59.27 17.37 7.26
CA GLU A 58 59.11 17.39 8.72
C GLU A 58 57.68 17.70 9.20
N TYR A 59 56.83 18.28 8.33
CA TYR A 59 55.44 18.63 8.62
C TYR A 59 54.43 17.52 8.29
N SER A 60 54.90 16.30 7.99
CA SER A 60 54.07 15.12 7.67
C SER A 60 52.99 14.79 8.73
N VAL A 61 53.24 15.18 9.98
CA VAL A 61 52.32 15.03 11.10
C VAL A 61 51.03 15.86 10.89
N TYR A 62 51.12 17.03 10.27
CA TYR A 62 49.96 17.89 9.98
C TYR A 62 49.12 17.35 8.81
N VAL A 63 49.76 16.72 7.81
CA VAL A 63 49.03 16.01 6.75
C VAL A 63 48.28 14.81 7.33
N SER A 64 48.90 14.11 8.28
CA SER A 64 48.27 13.00 9.01
C SER A 64 47.10 13.47 9.85
N LEU A 65 47.21 14.66 10.47
CA LEU A 65 46.11 15.34 11.13
C LEU A 65 44.95 15.66 10.17
N LEU A 66 45.26 16.23 9.00
CA LEU A 66 44.24 16.56 8.01
C LEU A 66 43.52 15.29 7.50
N ARG A 67 44.25 14.19 7.28
CA ARG A 67 43.66 12.88 6.94
C ARG A 67 42.74 12.34 8.04
N LEU A 68 43.09 12.55 9.30
CA LEU A 68 42.24 12.17 10.43
C LEU A 68 40.93 12.97 10.45
N PHE A 69 40.97 14.26 10.14
CA PHE A 69 39.76 15.08 10.05
C PHE A 69 38.89 14.71 8.84
N ALA A 70 39.51 14.38 7.70
CA ALA A 70 38.79 13.94 6.52
C ALA A 70 38.14 12.55 6.72
N TYR A 71 38.89 11.58 7.23
CA TYR A 71 38.48 10.17 7.17
C TYR A 71 38.36 9.45 8.52
N GLY A 72 39.02 9.95 9.57
CA GLY A 72 39.06 9.30 10.87
C GLY A 72 37.99 9.77 11.85
N THR A 73 38.06 9.28 13.09
CA THR A 73 37.14 9.59 14.18
C THR A 73 37.89 10.04 15.44
N TRP A 74 37.15 10.49 16.45
CA TRP A 74 37.68 10.82 17.77
C TRP A 74 38.41 9.62 18.41
N HIS A 75 37.87 8.42 18.24
CA HIS A 75 38.51 7.19 18.72
C HIS A 75 39.86 6.95 18.04
N ASP A 76 39.96 7.22 16.72
CA ASP A 76 41.23 7.09 15.98
C ASP A 76 42.27 8.09 16.49
N TYR A 77 41.87 9.33 16.77
CA TYR A 77 42.78 10.32 17.41
C TYR A 77 43.35 9.79 18.73
N ARG A 78 42.49 9.24 19.59
CA ARG A 78 42.89 8.69 20.88
C ARG A 78 43.85 7.51 20.73
N ARG A 79 43.71 6.71 19.69
CA ARG A 79 44.61 5.57 19.39
C ARG A 79 45.97 6.02 18.87
N TYR A 80 46.01 7.07 18.06
CA TYR A 80 47.23 7.57 17.40
C TYR A 80 47.81 8.82 18.08
N SER A 81 47.37 9.18 19.28
CA SER A 81 47.68 10.46 19.94
C SER A 81 49.17 10.70 20.20
N ALA A 82 49.98 9.64 20.24
CA ALA A 82 51.44 9.75 20.43
C ALA A 82 52.17 10.26 19.16
N GLY A 83 51.59 10.08 17.98
CA GLY A 83 52.17 10.45 16.69
C GLY A 83 51.47 11.65 16.02
N LEU A 84 50.58 12.34 16.73
CA LEU A 84 49.79 13.47 16.22
C LEU A 84 50.01 14.71 17.10
N PRO A 85 49.85 15.93 16.54
CA PRO A 85 49.98 17.14 17.34
C PRO A 85 48.82 17.24 18.35
N LYS A 86 49.07 17.93 19.46
CA LYS A 86 48.02 18.21 20.44
C LYS A 86 46.96 19.11 19.82
N LEU A 87 45.71 18.65 19.84
CA LEU A 87 44.57 19.41 19.33
C LEU A 87 44.15 20.54 20.26
N SER A 88 43.70 21.65 19.68
CA SER A 88 43.00 22.72 20.39
C SER A 88 41.58 22.29 20.80
N GLU A 89 40.95 23.00 21.74
CA GLU A 89 39.56 22.71 22.14
C GLU A 89 38.58 22.77 20.96
N HIS A 90 38.75 23.74 20.06
CA HIS A 90 37.94 23.86 18.84
C HIS A 90 38.12 22.68 17.89
N GLN A 91 39.35 22.19 17.72
CA GLN A 91 39.65 21.01 16.91
C GLN A 91 39.08 19.74 17.53
N ILE A 92 39.16 19.59 18.85
CA ILE A 92 38.57 18.45 19.58
C ILE A 92 37.05 18.44 19.36
N LEU A 93 36.39 19.57 19.57
CA LEU A 93 34.96 19.71 19.37
C LEU A 93 34.57 19.32 17.95
N LYS A 94 35.27 19.86 16.94
CA LYS A 94 35.00 19.53 15.55
C LYS A 94 35.23 18.06 15.24
N LEU A 95 36.30 17.44 15.74
CA LEU A 95 36.53 16.01 15.48
C LEU A 95 35.44 15.13 16.10
N LYS A 96 34.91 15.53 17.27
CA LYS A 96 33.71 14.89 17.85
C LYS A 96 32.48 15.09 16.97
N GLN A 97 32.27 16.29 16.41
CA GLN A 97 31.18 16.57 15.47
C GLN A 97 31.28 15.73 14.19
N LEU A 98 32.47 15.63 13.60
CA LEU A 98 32.73 14.80 12.42
C LEU A 98 32.50 13.31 12.72
N SER A 99 32.88 12.85 13.91
CA SER A 99 32.62 11.48 14.36
C SER A 99 31.12 11.21 14.48
N LEU A 100 30.37 12.14 15.07
CA LEU A 100 28.91 12.05 15.14
C LEU A 100 28.29 11.93 13.74
N ILE A 101 28.74 12.74 12.78
CA ILE A 101 28.27 12.68 11.38
C ILE A 101 28.50 11.28 10.80
N THR A 102 29.70 10.70 10.99
CA THR A 102 30.00 9.33 10.54
C THR A 102 29.06 8.30 11.17
N PHE A 103 28.84 8.37 12.49
CA PHE A 103 27.91 7.44 13.16
C PHE A 103 26.46 7.61 12.68
N ALA A 104 26.02 8.86 12.50
CA ALA A 104 24.68 9.19 12.04
C ALA A 104 24.45 8.79 10.57
N GLY A 105 25.50 8.77 9.74
CA GLY A 105 25.45 8.26 8.38
C GLY A 105 25.24 6.74 8.33
N LEU A 106 25.82 6.00 9.28
CA LEU A 106 25.74 4.54 9.33
C LEU A 106 24.47 4.01 10.00
N ASN A 107 24.00 4.68 11.06
CA ASN A 107 22.92 4.17 11.91
C ASN A 107 21.78 5.19 12.05
N LYS A 108 20.54 4.76 11.80
CA LYS A 108 19.34 5.60 11.97
C LYS A 108 18.92 5.82 13.42
N THR A 109 19.38 4.98 14.35
CA THR A 109 19.14 5.14 15.79
C THR A 109 20.44 4.98 16.54
N LEU A 110 20.89 6.04 17.20
CA LEU A 110 22.13 6.08 17.97
C LEU A 110 21.82 5.94 19.46
N SER A 111 22.44 4.97 20.13
CA SER A 111 22.33 4.82 21.58
C SER A 111 23.17 5.87 22.30
N TYR A 112 22.64 6.48 23.36
CA TYR A 112 23.38 7.45 24.18
C TYR A 112 24.63 6.83 24.78
N TYR A 113 24.56 5.58 25.24
CA TYR A 113 25.73 4.89 25.79
C TYR A 113 26.84 4.71 24.75
N GLY A 114 26.46 4.33 23.53
CA GLY A 114 27.41 4.22 22.41
C GLY A 114 28.05 5.57 22.09
N LEU A 115 27.24 6.61 21.94
CA LEU A 115 27.74 7.96 21.65
C LEU A 115 28.63 8.53 22.75
N MET A 116 28.26 8.37 24.02
CA MET A 116 29.07 8.84 25.15
C MET A 116 30.43 8.15 25.18
N LYS A 117 30.48 6.85 24.88
CA LYS A 117 31.73 6.09 24.83
C LYS A 117 32.60 6.54 23.66
N GLU A 118 32.03 6.65 22.47
CA GLU A 118 32.78 7.01 21.24
C GLU A 118 33.26 8.46 21.24
N LEU A 119 32.48 9.38 21.81
CA LEU A 119 32.81 10.81 21.88
C LEU A 119 33.48 11.21 23.20
N GLU A 120 33.64 10.26 24.13
CA GLU A 120 34.16 10.47 25.49
C GLU A 120 33.49 11.66 26.19
N LEU A 121 32.17 11.60 26.28
CA LEU A 121 31.36 12.59 26.99
C LEU A 121 30.99 12.06 28.37
N PRO A 122 31.22 12.81 29.45
CA PRO A 122 31.10 12.31 30.82
C PRO A 122 29.65 12.18 31.29
N SER A 123 28.72 12.97 30.74
CA SER A 123 27.33 13.00 31.18
C SER A 123 26.34 12.98 30.02
N VAL A 124 25.12 12.49 30.30
CA VAL A 124 24.01 12.55 29.34
C VAL A 124 23.66 14.00 29.01
N ARG A 125 23.80 14.91 29.96
CA ARG A 125 23.50 16.33 29.76
C ARG A 125 24.43 16.95 28.72
N GLU A 126 25.73 16.71 28.84
CA GLU A 126 26.71 17.18 27.87
C GLU A 126 26.51 16.54 26.50
N LEU A 127 26.09 15.26 26.44
CA LEU A 127 25.70 14.65 25.17
C LEU A 127 24.48 15.35 24.54
N GLU A 128 23.43 15.62 25.32
CA GLU A 128 22.24 16.30 24.82
C GLU A 128 22.57 17.72 24.34
N ASP A 129 23.33 18.49 25.12
CA ASP A 129 23.75 19.85 24.74
C ASP A 129 24.63 19.83 23.47
N PHE A 130 25.56 18.87 23.36
CA PHE A 130 26.36 18.66 22.16
C PHE A 130 25.52 18.28 20.92
N LEU A 131 24.55 17.37 21.07
CA LEU A 131 23.65 16.99 19.98
C LEU A 131 22.79 18.17 19.54
N ILE A 132 22.30 18.97 20.49
CA ILE A 132 21.53 20.19 20.22
C ILE A 132 22.37 21.18 19.41
N GLU A 133 23.63 21.41 19.80
CA GLU A 133 24.56 22.26 19.05
C GLU A 133 24.75 21.74 17.61
N CYS A 134 24.96 20.43 17.44
CA CYS A 134 25.09 19.81 16.12
C CYS A 134 23.81 19.95 15.27
N ILE A 135 22.63 19.94 15.89
CA ILE A 135 21.36 20.18 15.20
C ILE A 135 21.25 21.64 14.75
N TYR A 136 21.64 22.59 15.61
CA TYR A 136 21.66 24.02 15.27
C TYR A 136 22.64 24.35 14.14
N LEU A 137 23.80 23.70 14.14
CA LEU A 137 24.78 23.81 13.05
C LEU A 137 24.27 23.20 11.74
N GLY A 138 23.21 22.40 11.78
CA GLY A 138 22.60 21.77 10.61
C GLY A 138 23.37 20.55 10.09
N ILE A 139 24.39 20.08 10.81
CA ILE A 139 25.18 18.90 10.42
C ILE A 139 24.42 17.59 10.64
N VAL A 140 23.48 17.57 11.57
CA VAL A 140 22.57 16.44 11.79
C VAL A 140 21.15 16.96 12.02
N LYS A 141 20.14 16.17 11.64
CA LYS A 141 18.75 16.42 12.00
C LYS A 141 18.15 15.14 12.56
N GLY A 142 17.35 15.27 13.59
CA GLY A 142 16.78 14.13 14.27
C GLY A 142 16.06 14.49 15.55
N LYS A 143 15.58 13.46 16.25
CA LYS A 143 14.82 13.60 17.49
C LYS A 143 15.53 12.90 18.64
N LEU A 144 15.72 13.63 19.73
CA LEU A 144 16.23 13.09 20.98
C LEU A 144 15.09 12.35 21.70
N ASN A 145 15.34 11.11 22.10
CA ASN A 145 14.43 10.31 22.92
C ASN A 145 15.09 9.99 24.25
N GLN A 146 14.80 10.81 25.26
CA GLN A 146 15.37 10.67 26.60
C GLN A 146 14.92 9.39 27.30
N PHE A 147 13.66 8.95 27.11
CA PHE A 147 13.13 7.73 27.73
C PHE A 147 13.85 6.47 27.22
N LYS A 148 14.04 6.36 25.91
CA LYS A 148 14.77 5.24 25.27
C LYS A 148 16.28 5.44 25.26
N ARG A 149 16.78 6.58 25.74
CA ARG A 149 18.19 7.00 25.72
C ARG A 149 18.81 6.82 24.33
N CYS A 150 18.13 7.32 23.31
CA CYS A 150 18.60 7.25 21.93
C CYS A 150 18.30 8.52 21.13
N PHE A 151 19.12 8.75 20.11
CA PHE A 151 18.91 9.79 19.12
C PHE A 151 18.47 9.15 17.81
N LYS A 152 17.29 9.53 17.31
CA LYS A 152 16.78 9.08 16.02
C LYS A 152 17.24 10.05 14.94
N VAL A 153 18.09 9.56 14.04
CA VAL A 153 18.67 10.34 12.94
C VAL A 153 17.68 10.37 11.78
N GLU A 154 17.28 11.56 11.39
CA GLU A 154 16.50 11.81 10.17
C GLU A 154 17.43 12.14 9.01
N PHE A 155 18.46 12.96 9.27
CA PHE A 155 19.45 13.37 8.29
C PHE A 155 20.83 13.54 8.95
N ALA A 156 21.88 13.28 8.19
CA ALA A 156 23.25 13.58 8.53
C ALA A 156 23.94 14.19 7.30
N ALA A 157 24.70 15.25 7.49
CA ALA A 157 25.48 15.86 6.43
C ALA A 157 26.53 14.87 5.87
N GLY A 158 26.89 15.03 4.61
CA GLY A 158 28.04 14.32 4.05
C GLY A 158 29.34 14.87 4.62
N ARG A 159 30.25 13.99 5.01
CA ARG A 159 31.65 14.36 5.29
C ARG A 159 32.46 14.24 3.99
N ASP A 160 33.62 13.62 4.07
CA ASP A 160 34.53 13.35 2.97
C ASP A 160 34.41 11.88 2.53
N VAL A 161 34.42 11.67 1.22
CA VAL A 161 34.43 10.32 0.63
C VAL A 161 35.86 9.82 0.59
N MET A 162 36.14 8.67 1.22
CA MET A 162 37.46 8.07 1.16
C MET A 162 37.72 7.55 -0.27
N PRO A 163 38.96 7.72 -0.80
CA PRO A 163 39.34 7.11 -2.07
C PRO A 163 39.07 5.60 -2.06
N GLY A 164 38.28 5.11 -3.02
CA GLY A 164 37.88 3.70 -3.11
C GLY A 164 36.53 3.34 -2.48
N GLN A 165 35.82 4.27 -1.83
CA GLN A 165 34.43 4.05 -1.36
C GLN A 165 33.38 4.25 -2.46
N LEU A 166 33.72 4.91 -3.57
CA LEU A 166 32.78 5.20 -4.64
C LEU A 166 32.15 3.92 -5.26
N PRO A 167 32.89 2.82 -5.50
CA PRO A 167 32.30 1.59 -6.04
C PRO A 167 31.22 0.98 -5.13
N SER A 168 31.42 0.95 -3.81
CA SER A 168 30.40 0.39 -2.89
C SER A 168 29.15 1.27 -2.79
N MET A 169 29.30 2.60 -2.96
CA MET A 169 28.16 3.51 -3.07
C MET A 169 27.35 3.26 -4.35
N ILE A 170 28.04 3.02 -5.47
CA ILE A 170 27.39 2.67 -6.75
C ILE A 170 26.64 1.34 -6.61
N GLU A 171 27.30 0.31 -6.07
CA GLU A 171 26.68 -1.01 -5.84
C GLU A 171 25.45 -0.93 -4.93
N SER A 172 25.52 -0.11 -3.87
CA SER A 172 24.38 0.11 -2.96
C SER A 172 23.20 0.78 -3.69
N ALA A 173 23.48 1.74 -4.58
CA ALA A 173 22.45 2.40 -5.37
C ALA A 173 21.85 1.43 -6.41
N GLU A 174 22.68 0.65 -7.10
CA GLU A 174 22.23 -0.38 -8.05
C GLU A 174 21.35 -1.44 -7.38
N THR A 175 21.74 -1.91 -6.19
CA THR A 175 20.93 -2.83 -5.40
C THR A 175 19.57 -2.23 -5.04
N TRP A 176 19.54 -0.95 -4.69
CA TRP A 176 18.29 -0.25 -4.37
C TRP A 176 17.39 -0.06 -5.61
N PHE A 177 17.98 0.22 -6.77
CA PHE A 177 17.25 0.28 -8.05
C PHE A 177 16.65 -1.09 -8.40
N ALA A 178 17.45 -2.16 -8.34
CA ALA A 178 16.98 -3.51 -8.62
C ALA A 178 15.82 -3.90 -7.68
N THR A 179 15.98 -3.66 -6.37
CA THR A 179 14.92 -3.93 -5.38
C THR A 179 13.65 -3.15 -5.69
N SER A 180 13.76 -1.90 -6.16
CA SER A 180 12.60 -1.08 -6.49
C SER A 180 11.89 -1.59 -7.75
N ASP A 181 12.63 -2.05 -8.75
CA ASP A 181 12.09 -2.63 -9.97
C ASP A 181 11.37 -3.97 -9.71
N ASP A 182 11.95 -4.80 -8.84
CA ASP A 182 11.32 -6.05 -8.39
C ASP A 182 9.99 -5.79 -7.66
N LEU A 183 9.96 -4.78 -6.77
CA LEU A 183 8.73 -4.39 -6.07
C LEU A 183 7.67 -3.84 -7.02
N LEU A 184 8.06 -3.04 -8.00
CA LEU A 184 7.13 -2.53 -9.02
C LEU A 184 6.55 -3.66 -9.86
N SER A 185 7.38 -4.61 -10.27
CA SER A 185 6.95 -5.80 -11.02
C SER A 185 5.98 -6.65 -10.21
N LEU A 186 6.25 -6.86 -8.92
CA LEU A 186 5.35 -7.57 -8.02
C LEU A 186 4.00 -6.85 -7.84
N VAL A 187 4.01 -5.52 -7.71
CA VAL A 187 2.77 -4.73 -7.62
C VAL A 187 1.97 -4.85 -8.92
N GLN A 188 2.63 -4.80 -10.08
CA GLN A 188 1.97 -4.96 -11.37
C GLN A 188 1.34 -6.35 -11.52
N GLU A 189 2.05 -7.41 -11.15
CA GLU A 189 1.50 -8.77 -11.17
C GLU A 189 0.26 -8.89 -10.28
N LYS A 190 0.25 -8.25 -9.11
CA LYS A 190 -0.92 -8.23 -8.22
C LYS A 190 -2.10 -7.47 -8.82
N ILE A 191 -1.86 -6.39 -9.55
CA ILE A 191 -2.91 -5.65 -10.27
C ILE A 191 -3.52 -6.57 -11.34
N ASP A 192 -2.69 -7.23 -12.15
CA ASP A 192 -3.15 -8.09 -13.23
C ASP A 192 -3.98 -9.28 -12.72
N LEU A 193 -3.57 -9.88 -11.59
CA LEU A 193 -4.33 -10.94 -10.93
C LEU A 193 -5.70 -10.47 -10.44
N VAL A 194 -5.76 -9.29 -9.81
CA VAL A 194 -7.03 -8.71 -9.34
C VAL A 194 -7.94 -8.36 -10.53
N ASP A 195 -7.38 -7.85 -11.62
CA ASP A 195 -8.14 -7.55 -12.84
C ASP A 195 -8.68 -8.82 -13.49
N MET A 196 -7.89 -9.89 -13.53
CA MET A 196 -8.33 -11.20 -14.03
C MET A 196 -9.47 -11.76 -13.17
N GLU A 197 -9.33 -11.75 -11.84
CA GLU A 197 -10.38 -12.22 -10.92
C GLU A 197 -11.66 -11.39 -11.04
N SER A 198 -11.53 -10.07 -11.18
CA SER A 198 -12.64 -9.15 -11.42
C SER A 198 -13.37 -9.43 -12.74
N GLN A 199 -12.62 -9.74 -13.80
CA GLN A 199 -13.21 -10.12 -15.09
C GLN A 199 -13.93 -11.48 -15.01
N LEU A 200 -13.34 -12.47 -14.34
CA LEU A 200 -13.97 -13.76 -14.12
C LEU A 200 -15.27 -13.62 -13.33
N GLU A 201 -15.25 -12.83 -12.26
CA GLU A 201 -16.45 -12.56 -11.44
C GLU A 201 -17.54 -11.85 -12.25
N LYS A 202 -17.18 -10.84 -13.07
CA LYS A 202 -18.14 -10.19 -13.98
C LYS A 202 -18.75 -11.18 -14.98
N ASN A 203 -17.94 -12.08 -15.55
CA ASN A 203 -18.43 -13.09 -16.48
C ASN A 203 -19.38 -14.08 -15.79
N HIS A 204 -19.03 -14.58 -14.61
CA HIS A 204 -19.91 -15.44 -13.82
C HIS A 204 -21.23 -14.75 -13.45
N GLN A 205 -21.19 -13.46 -13.08
CA GLN A 205 -22.39 -12.69 -12.79
C GLN A 205 -23.26 -12.49 -14.03
N MET A 206 -22.67 -12.27 -15.22
CA MET A 206 -23.42 -12.18 -16.47
C MET A 206 -24.07 -13.53 -16.82
N GLU A 207 -23.32 -14.63 -16.76
CA GLU A 207 -23.88 -15.98 -17.01
C GLU A 207 -25.01 -16.32 -16.04
N PHE A 208 -24.88 -15.96 -14.77
CA PHE A 208 -25.92 -16.18 -13.78
C PHE A 208 -27.18 -15.35 -14.08
N LYS A 209 -27.01 -14.08 -14.47
CA LYS A 209 -28.11 -13.22 -14.91
C LYS A 209 -28.82 -13.78 -16.15
N ASP A 210 -28.07 -14.25 -17.15
CA ASP A 210 -28.63 -14.85 -18.36
C ASP A 210 -29.43 -16.13 -18.05
N LYS A 211 -28.93 -16.98 -17.14
CA LYS A 211 -29.65 -18.16 -16.67
C LYS A 211 -30.96 -17.77 -15.99
N ILE A 212 -30.95 -16.76 -15.12
CA ILE A 212 -32.16 -16.25 -14.46
C ILE A 212 -33.14 -15.70 -15.50
N GLU A 213 -32.68 -14.91 -16.46
CA GLU A 213 -33.54 -14.32 -17.49
C GLU A 213 -34.20 -15.41 -18.36
N ASN A 214 -33.44 -16.44 -18.75
CA ASN A 214 -33.97 -17.58 -19.48
C ASN A 214 -35.01 -18.35 -18.66
N LEU A 215 -34.76 -18.59 -17.37
CA LEU A 215 -35.74 -19.21 -16.47
C LEU A 215 -37.02 -18.38 -16.36
N ILE A 216 -36.91 -17.05 -16.22
CA ILE A 216 -38.06 -16.13 -16.20
C ILE A 216 -38.85 -16.23 -17.51
N LYS A 217 -38.18 -16.28 -18.67
CA LYS A 217 -38.81 -16.46 -19.99
C LYS A 217 -39.52 -17.82 -20.10
N HIS A 218 -38.93 -18.89 -19.59
CA HIS A 218 -39.58 -20.20 -19.57
C HIS A 218 -40.83 -20.21 -18.70
N VAL A 219 -40.75 -19.63 -17.50
CA VAL A 219 -41.89 -19.53 -16.57
C VAL A 219 -43.02 -18.69 -17.19
N SER A 220 -42.70 -17.57 -17.85
CA SER A 220 -43.71 -16.73 -18.51
C SER A 220 -44.36 -17.43 -19.71
N ALA A 221 -43.60 -18.23 -20.48
CA ALA A 221 -44.14 -19.04 -21.58
C ALA A 221 -45.09 -20.13 -21.07
N VAL A 222 -44.72 -20.85 -20.00
CA VAL A 222 -45.58 -21.86 -19.35
C VAL A 222 -46.84 -21.23 -18.77
N LYS A 223 -46.72 -20.06 -18.13
CA LYS A 223 -47.87 -19.31 -17.64
C LYS A 223 -48.83 -18.94 -18.78
N SER A 224 -48.29 -18.53 -19.92
CA SER A 224 -49.09 -18.16 -21.11
C SER A 224 -49.76 -19.39 -21.76
N SER A 225 -49.15 -20.57 -21.75
CA SER A 225 -49.79 -21.80 -22.22
C SER A 225 -50.91 -22.26 -21.29
N LEU A 226 -50.69 -22.20 -19.97
CA LEU A 226 -51.74 -22.49 -18.99
C LEU A 226 -52.95 -21.55 -19.11
N GLN A 227 -52.72 -20.26 -19.44
CA GLN A 227 -53.82 -19.34 -19.74
C GLN A 227 -54.58 -19.68 -21.04
N ARG A 228 -53.94 -20.34 -22.02
CA ARG A 228 -54.62 -20.88 -23.21
C ARG A 228 -55.40 -22.17 -22.89
N ASP A 229 -54.91 -22.99 -21.97
CA ASP A 229 -55.63 -24.19 -21.54
C ASP A 229 -56.83 -23.85 -20.63
N ASN A 230 -56.82 -22.70 -19.96
CA ASN A 230 -57.99 -22.10 -19.29
C ASN A 230 -59.10 -21.63 -20.26
N ILE A 231 -58.99 -21.85 -21.57
CA ILE A 231 -60.17 -21.76 -22.46
C ILE A 231 -61.27 -22.72 -21.98
N TRP A 232 -60.91 -23.87 -21.37
CA TRP A 232 -61.88 -24.79 -20.80
C TRP A 232 -62.66 -24.24 -19.60
N THR A 233 -62.12 -23.30 -18.81
CA THR A 233 -62.88 -22.63 -17.73
C THR A 233 -63.85 -21.59 -18.29
N SER A 234 -63.51 -20.95 -19.41
CA SER A 234 -64.46 -20.10 -20.14
C SER A 234 -65.57 -20.91 -20.81
N VAL A 235 -65.28 -22.12 -21.31
CA VAL A 235 -66.30 -23.05 -21.83
C VAL A 235 -67.18 -23.55 -20.68
N TYR A 236 -66.60 -23.87 -19.52
CA TYR A 236 -67.36 -24.25 -18.32
C TYR A 236 -68.28 -23.12 -17.83
N SER A 237 -67.82 -21.86 -17.85
CA SER A 237 -68.67 -20.71 -17.46
C SER A 237 -69.78 -20.42 -18.46
N CYS A 238 -69.56 -20.64 -19.76
CA CYS A 238 -70.61 -20.53 -20.77
C CYS A 238 -71.67 -21.63 -20.60
N ILE A 239 -71.25 -22.85 -20.24
CA ILE A 239 -72.18 -23.95 -19.94
C ILE A 239 -72.96 -23.64 -18.65
N GLU A 240 -72.34 -23.09 -17.60
CA GLU A 240 -73.04 -22.66 -16.39
C GLU A 240 -74.07 -21.52 -16.65
N SER A 241 -73.74 -20.54 -17.51
CA SER A 241 -74.70 -19.48 -17.86
C SER A 241 -75.88 -20.00 -18.67
N ASP A 242 -75.64 -20.95 -19.57
CA ASP A 242 -76.70 -21.57 -20.37
C ASP A 242 -77.62 -22.46 -19.50
N ILE A 243 -77.09 -23.09 -18.44
CA ILE A 243 -77.88 -23.84 -17.44
C ILE A 243 -78.70 -22.88 -16.56
N ALA A 244 -78.13 -21.76 -16.10
CA ALA A 244 -78.85 -20.77 -15.28
C ALA A 244 -80.01 -20.06 -16.02
N THR A 245 -79.98 -20.05 -17.36
CA THR A 245 -81.06 -19.49 -18.18
C THR A 245 -82.27 -20.45 -18.31
N ILE A 246 -82.11 -21.72 -17.92
CA ILE A 246 -83.17 -22.74 -17.99
C ILE A 246 -84.10 -22.69 -16.75
N ASP A 247 -83.71 -22.03 -15.66
CA ASP A 247 -84.56 -21.87 -14.45
C ASP A 247 -85.68 -20.81 -14.59
N GLY A 248 -85.90 -20.29 -15.80
CA GLY A 248 -86.91 -19.27 -16.10
C GLY A 248 -88.20 -19.75 -16.78
N GLU A 249 -88.34 -21.02 -17.14
CA GLU A 249 -89.57 -21.53 -17.77
C GLU A 249 -90.30 -22.54 -16.87
N GLU A 250 -91.54 -22.18 -16.53
CA GLU A 250 -92.45 -22.88 -15.63
C GLU A 250 -92.57 -24.39 -15.91
N LEU A 251 -92.43 -25.17 -14.83
CA LEU A 251 -92.87 -26.56 -14.74
C LEU A 251 -94.40 -26.62 -14.96
N VAL A 252 -94.84 -26.93 -16.18
CA VAL A 252 -96.23 -27.28 -16.45
C VAL A 252 -96.50 -28.68 -15.89
N GLN A 253 -97.32 -28.76 -14.84
CA GLN A 253 -97.85 -30.02 -14.33
C GLN A 253 -98.94 -30.56 -15.27
N THR A 254 -98.75 -31.76 -15.80
CA THR A 254 -99.84 -32.60 -16.31
C THR A 254 -99.85 -33.95 -15.59
N GLN A 255 -101.05 -34.44 -15.31
CA GLN A 255 -101.31 -35.70 -14.62
C GLN A 255 -101.01 -36.89 -15.54
N GLU A 256 -99.76 -37.38 -15.52
CA GLU A 256 -99.34 -38.76 -15.82
C GLU A 256 -97.80 -38.77 -15.89
N GLY A 257 -97.11 -39.27 -14.85
CA GLY A 257 -95.70 -39.67 -14.89
C GLY A 257 -94.66 -38.58 -15.23
N VAL A 258 -93.72 -38.32 -14.32
CA VAL A 258 -92.60 -37.39 -14.56
C VAL A 258 -91.69 -37.95 -15.68
N VAL A 259 -91.79 -37.38 -16.88
CA VAL A 259 -90.77 -37.53 -17.94
C VAL A 259 -89.77 -36.39 -17.78
N PRO A 260 -88.47 -36.66 -17.54
CA PRO A 260 -87.48 -35.60 -17.49
C PRO A 260 -87.36 -34.94 -18.87
N PRO A 261 -87.14 -33.62 -18.94
CA PRO A 261 -87.07 -32.94 -20.22
C PRO A 261 -85.92 -33.51 -21.06
N VAL A 262 -86.22 -33.82 -22.32
CA VAL A 262 -85.32 -34.49 -23.29
C VAL A 262 -83.95 -33.79 -23.40
N LYS A 263 -83.87 -32.48 -23.09
CA LYS A 263 -82.63 -31.68 -23.09
C LYS A 263 -81.68 -32.00 -21.91
N LEU A 264 -82.21 -32.24 -20.70
CA LEU A 264 -81.38 -32.61 -19.53
C LEU A 264 -80.81 -34.02 -19.70
N ALA A 265 -81.62 -34.95 -20.25
CA ALA A 265 -81.16 -36.29 -20.58
C ALA A 265 -80.05 -36.27 -21.65
N PHE A 266 -80.15 -35.40 -22.67
CA PHE A 266 -79.15 -35.29 -23.73
C PHE A 266 -77.82 -34.66 -23.24
N CYS A 267 -77.91 -33.62 -22.40
CA CYS A 267 -76.72 -33.02 -21.76
C CYS A 267 -76.00 -34.02 -20.86
N VAL A 268 -76.73 -34.77 -20.03
CA VAL A 268 -76.13 -35.80 -19.16
C VAL A 268 -75.52 -36.94 -20.00
N TYR A 269 -76.13 -37.34 -21.12
CA TYR A 269 -75.58 -38.38 -21.99
C TYR A 269 -74.31 -37.94 -22.73
N GLN A 270 -74.26 -36.69 -23.23
CA GLN A 270 -73.06 -36.13 -23.84
C GLN A 270 -71.93 -35.97 -22.81
N PHE A 271 -72.25 -35.53 -21.58
CA PHE A 271 -71.28 -35.48 -20.48
C PHE A 271 -70.76 -36.87 -20.12
N LYS A 272 -71.64 -37.89 -20.10
CA LYS A 272 -71.28 -39.28 -19.80
C LYS A 272 -70.37 -39.89 -20.86
N SER A 273 -70.57 -39.54 -22.14
CA SER A 273 -69.69 -39.97 -23.24
C SER A 273 -68.31 -39.30 -23.18
N LEU A 274 -68.26 -38.00 -22.84
CA LEU A 274 -67.01 -37.24 -22.76
C LEU A 274 -66.16 -37.61 -21.53
N ALA A 275 -66.81 -37.88 -20.39
CA ALA A 275 -66.14 -38.28 -19.16
C ALA A 275 -65.50 -39.68 -19.26
N TYR A 276 -66.10 -40.58 -20.03
CA TYR A 276 -65.60 -41.94 -20.24
C TYR A 276 -64.32 -41.97 -21.10
N GLU A 277 -64.13 -41.00 -22.01
CA GLU A 277 -62.93 -40.87 -22.84
C GLU A 277 -61.73 -40.23 -22.11
N LEU A 278 -61.95 -39.50 -21.01
CA LEU A 278 -60.92 -38.71 -20.32
C LEU A 278 -60.44 -39.28 -18.96
N GLN A 279 -60.92 -40.45 -18.55
CA GLN A 279 -60.56 -41.14 -17.28
C GLN A 279 -60.67 -40.27 -16.00
N PHE A 280 -61.49 -39.22 -15.99
CA PHE A 280 -61.73 -38.40 -14.79
C PHE A 280 -62.83 -39.03 -13.91
N SER A 281 -62.45 -40.06 -13.14
CA SER A 281 -63.30 -40.73 -12.15
C SER A 281 -63.87 -39.77 -11.09
N ASP A 282 -63.05 -38.84 -10.60
CA ASP A 282 -63.35 -38.15 -9.36
C ASP A 282 -64.31 -36.95 -9.54
N CYS A 283 -64.31 -36.33 -10.72
CA CYS A 283 -65.24 -35.24 -11.03
C CYS A 283 -66.69 -35.73 -11.21
N PHE A 284 -66.89 -36.96 -11.71
CA PHE A 284 -68.22 -37.51 -11.95
C PHE A 284 -68.98 -37.75 -10.63
N THR A 285 -68.27 -38.22 -9.61
CA THR A 285 -68.84 -38.45 -8.26
C THR A 285 -69.30 -37.14 -7.63
N LEU A 286 -68.53 -36.06 -7.80
CA LEU A 286 -68.85 -34.75 -7.22
C LEU A 286 -70.08 -34.10 -7.87
N VAL A 287 -70.22 -34.24 -9.19
CA VAL A 287 -71.34 -33.66 -9.96
C VAL A 287 -72.62 -34.45 -9.74
N THR A 288 -72.55 -35.79 -9.72
CA THR A 288 -73.72 -36.64 -9.42
C THR A 288 -74.21 -36.43 -7.98
N GLN A 289 -73.30 -36.29 -7.01
CA GLN A 289 -73.65 -36.03 -5.61
C GLN A 289 -74.31 -34.65 -5.41
N LYS A 290 -73.91 -33.64 -6.19
CA LYS A 290 -74.58 -32.33 -6.20
C LYS A 290 -75.95 -32.34 -6.87
N LEU A 291 -76.13 -33.13 -7.93
CA LEU A 291 -77.42 -33.23 -8.63
C LEU A 291 -78.46 -34.06 -7.87
N THR A 292 -78.06 -35.07 -7.08
CA THR A 292 -79.01 -35.89 -6.31
C THR A 292 -79.47 -35.25 -5.00
N ASN A 293 -78.68 -34.35 -4.42
CA ASN A 293 -78.92 -33.83 -3.07
C ASN A 293 -79.79 -32.58 -2.99
N HIS A 294 -80.51 -32.18 -4.06
CA HIS A 294 -81.44 -31.03 -4.12
C HIS A 294 -81.71 -30.32 -2.78
N GLU A 295 -80.76 -29.49 -2.37
CA GLU A 295 -80.96 -28.41 -1.40
C GLU A 295 -80.52 -27.16 -2.16
N TRP A 296 -81.52 -26.52 -2.78
CA TRP A 296 -81.44 -25.14 -3.24
C TRP A 296 -81.53 -24.22 -2.02
#